data_AF-A0A944V3B4-F1
#
_entry.id   AF-A0A944V3B4-F1
#
_cell.length_a   1.000
_cell.length_b   1.000
_cell.length_c   1.000
_cell.angle_alpha   90.00
_cell.angle_beta   90.00
_cell.angle_gamma   90.00
#
_symmetry.space_group_name_H-M   'P 1'
#
loop_
_entity.id
_entity.type
_entity.pdbx_description
1 polymer ?
#
loop_
_entity_poly.entity_id
_entity_poly.type
_entity_poly.pdbx_seq_one_letter_code
_entity_poly.pdbx_strand_id
1 'polypeptide(L)'
;MLKKYNDTPAAIALALFTLGSVFYVAQLLFMTEAWLAENGMGAESVVLARVLGFTWLGIAVGLIRTFINGPEGSSTFFMALVIAQIGILINLWHQHLTGATAVFDDAIIVSVLTALLLIGFLRIRSRL
;
A
#
# COMPACT_ATOMS: atom_id res chain seq x y z
N MET A 1 -0.25 8.57 -19.78
CA MET A 1 -0.82 8.39 -18.43
C MET A 1 -0.30 9.44 -17.46
N LEU A 2 1.02 9.54 -17.20
CA LEU A 2 1.59 10.51 -16.25
C LEU A 2 1.26 11.99 -16.54
N LYS A 3 1.07 12.39 -17.81
CA LYS A 3 0.62 13.76 -18.17
C LYS A 3 -0.70 14.17 -17.51
N LYS A 4 -1.61 13.22 -17.21
CA LYS A 4 -2.91 13.53 -16.57
C LYS A 4 -2.76 13.99 -15.11
N TYR A 5 -1.68 13.57 -14.45
CA TYR A 5 -1.33 14.05 -13.10
C TYR A 5 -0.86 15.50 -13.09
N ASN A 6 -0.37 16.03 -14.22
CA ASN A 6 0.20 17.37 -14.35
C ASN A 6 1.24 17.73 -13.25
N ASP A 7 1.83 16.70 -12.64
CA ASP A 7 2.85 16.78 -11.60
C ASP A 7 3.68 15.49 -11.71
N THR A 8 4.84 15.58 -12.34
CA THR A 8 5.70 14.42 -12.62
C THR A 8 6.18 13.73 -11.33
N PRO A 9 6.67 14.46 -10.30
CA PRO A 9 7.07 13.81 -9.05
C PRO A 9 5.94 13.05 -8.35
N ALA A 10 4.73 13.61 -8.30
CA ALA A 10 3.58 12.92 -7.72
C ALA A 10 3.23 11.65 -8.51
N ALA A 11 3.27 11.74 -9.83
CA ALA A 11 2.99 10.61 -10.71
C ALA A 11 4.01 9.47 -10.52
N ILE A 12 5.29 9.80 -10.35
CA ILE A 12 6.36 8.83 -10.04
C ILE A 12 6.14 8.21 -8.65
N ALA A 13 5.89 9.03 -7.63
CA ALA A 13 5.71 8.56 -6.26
C ALA A 13 4.54 7.57 -6.17
N LEU A 14 3.41 7.90 -6.79
CA LEU A 14 2.24 7.01 -6.81
C LEU A 14 2.46 5.78 -7.68
N ALA A 15 3.29 5.85 -8.73
CA ALA A 15 3.61 4.70 -9.55
C ALA A 15 4.44 3.68 -8.75
N LEU A 16 5.45 4.15 -8.01
CA LEU A 16 6.24 3.31 -7.11
C LEU A 16 5.39 2.71 -5.99
N PHE A 17 4.49 3.51 -5.40
CA PHE A 17 3.53 3.00 -4.42
C PHE A 17 2.61 1.91 -4.99
N THR A 18 2.12 2.11 -6.22
CA THR A 18 1.28 1.13 -6.93
C THR A 18 2.04 -0.16 -7.19
N LEU A 19 3.31 -0.08 -7.59
CA LEU A 19 4.17 -1.26 -7.76
C LEU A 19 4.31 -2.03 -6.44
N GLY A 20 4.59 -1.35 -5.32
CA GLY A 20 4.63 -1.98 -4.00
C GLY A 20 3.30 -2.66 -3.64
N SER A 21 2.17 -2.02 -3.93
CA SER A 21 0.84 -2.61 -3.72
C SER A 21 0.66 -3.91 -4.52
N VAL A 22 1.14 -3.96 -5.77
CA VAL A 22 1.08 -5.17 -6.61
C VAL A 22 1.98 -6.28 -6.07
N PHE A 23 3.14 -5.96 -5.50
CA PHE A 23 3.97 -6.95 -4.81
C PHE A 23 3.23 -7.59 -3.62
N TYR A 24 2.55 -6.79 -2.79
CA TYR A 24 1.73 -7.33 -1.70
C TYR A 24 0.57 -8.20 -2.19
N VAL A 25 -0.04 -7.87 -3.33
CA VAL A 25 -1.04 -8.73 -3.97
C VAL A 25 -0.42 -10.09 -4.33
N ALA A 26 0.74 -10.08 -4.98
CA ALA A 26 1.45 -11.30 -5.35
C ALA A 26 1.75 -12.17 -4.12
N GLN A 27 2.35 -11.56 -3.10
CA GLN A 27 2.73 -12.22 -1.85
C GLN A 27 1.51 -12.80 -1.11
N LEU A 28 0.44 -12.03 -0.94
CA LEU A 28 -0.66 -12.39 -0.07
C LEU A 28 -1.76 -13.22 -0.74
N LEU A 29 -1.88 -13.21 -2.06
CA LEU A 29 -2.88 -14.02 -2.79
C LEU A 29 -2.30 -15.26 -3.46
N PHE A 30 -1.06 -15.21 -3.94
CA PHE A 30 -0.47 -16.27 -4.77
C PHE A 30 0.69 -16.99 -4.07
N MET A 31 1.29 -16.36 -3.07
CA MET A 31 2.40 -16.93 -2.28
C MET A 31 2.07 -16.99 -0.79
N THR A 32 0.77 -17.02 -0.44
CA THR A 32 0.27 -16.91 0.93
C THR A 32 0.94 -17.91 1.86
N GLU A 33 0.97 -19.19 1.47
CA GLU A 33 1.46 -20.27 2.30
C GLU A 33 2.97 -20.17 2.55
N ALA A 34 3.74 -19.77 1.53
CA ALA A 34 5.18 -19.55 1.64
C ALA A 34 5.48 -18.38 2.58
N TRP A 35 4.80 -17.24 2.38
CA TRP A 35 4.97 -16.06 3.22
C TRP A 35 4.57 -16.32 4.69
N LEU A 36 3.48 -17.05 4.93
CA LEU A 36 3.05 -17.42 6.28
C LEU A 36 4.09 -18.32 6.96
N ALA A 37 4.65 -19.28 6.24
CA ALA A 37 5.69 -20.17 6.77
C ALA A 37 6.96 -19.40 7.16
N GLU A 38 7.40 -18.44 6.33
CA GLU A 38 8.53 -17.56 6.63
C GLU A 38 8.30 -16.68 7.86
N ASN A 39 7.04 -16.32 8.13
CA ASN A 39 6.65 -15.48 9.26
C ASN A 39 6.20 -16.28 10.49
N GLY A 40 6.38 -17.61 10.49
CA GLY A 40 6.01 -18.48 11.61
C GLY A 40 4.51 -18.49 11.93
N MET A 41 3.66 -18.19 10.94
CA MET A 41 2.21 -18.13 11.08
C MET A 41 1.56 -19.45 10.69
N GLY A 42 0.53 -19.86 11.42
CA GLY A 42 -0.22 -21.09 11.14
C GLY A 42 -1.22 -20.94 9.99
N ALA A 43 -1.76 -22.08 9.54
CA ALA A 43 -2.70 -22.16 8.42
C ALA A 43 -4.03 -21.41 8.68
N GLU A 44 -4.39 -21.19 9.94
CA GLU A 44 -5.53 -20.37 10.34
C GLU A 44 -5.43 -18.91 9.85
N SER A 45 -4.22 -18.43 9.57
CA SER A 45 -3.96 -17.07 9.12
C SER A 45 -4.15 -16.86 7.61
N VAL A 46 -4.33 -17.95 6.84
CA VAL A 46 -4.48 -17.90 5.36
C VAL A 46 -5.65 -17.01 4.94
N VAL A 47 -6.80 -17.12 5.61
CA VAL A 47 -8.00 -16.35 5.26
C VAL A 47 -7.73 -14.86 5.46
N LEU A 48 -7.12 -14.48 6.59
CA LEU A 48 -6.80 -13.09 6.90
C LEU A 48 -5.78 -12.51 5.91
N ALA A 49 -4.72 -13.26 5.60
CA ALA A 49 -3.71 -12.86 4.63
C ALA A 49 -4.33 -12.60 3.25
N ARG A 50 -5.26 -13.44 2.80
CA ARG A 50 -5.93 -13.26 1.51
C ARG A 50 -6.88 -12.05 1.50
N VAL A 51 -7.61 -11.79 2.59
CA VAL A 51 -8.42 -10.57 2.71
C VAL A 51 -7.55 -9.31 2.62
N LEU A 52 -6.39 -9.33 3.25
CA LEU A 52 -5.40 -8.25 3.11
C LEU A 52 -4.90 -8.14 1.67
N GLY A 53 -4.62 -9.27 1.00
CA GLY A 53 -4.24 -9.31 -0.42
C GLY A 53 -5.29 -8.68 -1.34
N PHE A 54 -6.58 -8.96 -1.13
CA PHE A 54 -7.67 -8.32 -1.89
C PHE A 54 -7.80 -6.82 -1.61
N THR A 55 -7.45 -6.38 -0.40
CA THR A 55 -7.42 -4.97 -0.04
C THR A 55 -6.34 -4.25 -0.87
N TRP A 56 -5.13 -4.80 -0.92
CA TRP A 56 -4.05 -4.30 -1.78
C TRP A 56 -4.41 -4.33 -3.27
N LEU A 57 -5.16 -5.34 -3.72
CA LEU A 57 -5.63 -5.43 -5.10
C LEU A 57 -6.61 -4.29 -5.43
N GLY A 58 -7.57 -4.02 -4.55
CA GLY A 58 -8.51 -2.90 -4.71
C GLY A 58 -7.79 -1.55 -4.79
N ILE A 59 -6.77 -1.36 -3.94
CA ILE A 59 -5.91 -0.17 -3.96
C ILE A 59 -5.16 -0.06 -5.28
N ALA A 60 -4.50 -1.13 -5.73
CA ALA A 60 -3.74 -1.14 -6.98
C ALA A 60 -4.63 -0.83 -8.19
N VAL A 61 -5.81 -1.45 -8.27
CA VAL A 61 -6.80 -1.18 -9.33
C VAL A 61 -7.27 0.28 -9.29
N GLY A 62 -7.55 0.81 -8.09
CA GLY A 62 -7.93 2.22 -7.90
C GLY A 62 -6.86 3.17 -8.43
N LEU A 63 -5.60 2.98 -8.05
CA LEU A 63 -4.48 3.80 -8.51
C LEU A 63 -4.23 3.67 -10.01
N ILE A 64 -4.30 2.46 -10.59
CA ILE A 64 -4.22 2.25 -12.04
C ILE A 64 -5.30 3.03 -12.77
N ARG A 65 -6.55 3.00 -12.27
CA ARG A 65 -7.63 3.81 -12.84
C ARG A 65 -7.34 5.30 -12.75
N THR A 66 -6.73 5.76 -11.65
CA THR A 66 -6.27 7.16 -11.51
C THR A 66 -5.19 7.53 -12.53
N PHE A 67 -4.27 6.63 -12.88
CA PHE A 67 -3.29 6.85 -13.96
C PHE A 67 -3.94 6.96 -15.35
N ILE A 68 -5.01 6.20 -15.58
CA ILE A 68 -5.73 6.18 -16.85
C ILE A 68 -6.63 7.40 -16.98
N ASN A 69 -7.35 7.77 -15.92
CA ASN A 69 -8.43 8.75 -15.97
C ASN A 69 -8.04 10.14 -15.44
N GLY A 70 -7.04 10.22 -14.56
CA GLY A 70 -6.67 11.43 -13.82
C GLY A 70 -7.15 11.37 -12.35
N PRO A 71 -6.64 12.26 -11.49
CA PRO A 71 -6.94 12.29 -10.05
C PRO A 71 -8.29 12.94 -9.67
N GLU A 72 -8.96 13.59 -10.62
CA GLU A 72 -10.15 14.41 -10.37
C GLU A 72 -11.33 13.60 -9.81
N GLY A 73 -11.86 14.04 -8.66
CA GLY A 73 -13.02 13.43 -8.00
C GLY A 73 -12.73 12.15 -7.23
N SER A 74 -11.45 11.86 -6.95
CA SER A 74 -11.02 10.66 -6.22
C SER A 74 -10.60 10.91 -4.76
N SER A 75 -10.91 12.11 -4.23
CA SER A 75 -10.58 12.52 -2.85
C SER A 75 -10.93 11.48 -1.78
N THR A 76 -12.13 10.90 -1.81
CA THR A 76 -12.54 9.88 -0.82
C THR A 76 -11.66 8.62 -0.88
N PHE A 77 -11.30 8.17 -2.08
CA PHE A 77 -10.40 7.01 -2.27
C PHE A 77 -9.00 7.30 -1.71
N PHE A 78 -8.43 8.46 -2.04
CA PHE A 78 -7.10 8.84 -1.57
C PHE A 78 -7.06 9.07 -0.05
N MET A 79 -8.11 9.67 0.53
CA MET A 79 -8.19 9.84 1.98
C MET A 79 -8.29 8.50 2.70
N ALA A 80 -9.12 7.57 2.21
CA ALA A 80 -9.20 6.23 2.77
C ALA A 80 -7.84 5.51 2.68
N LEU A 81 -7.14 5.65 1.54
CA LEU A 81 -5.82 5.07 1.32
C LEU A 81 -4.76 5.63 2.28
N VAL A 82 -4.71 6.95 2.47
CA VAL A 82 -3.77 7.59 3.41
C VAL A 82 -4.04 7.14 4.85
N ILE A 83 -5.31 7.10 5.27
CA ILE A 83 -5.69 6.65 6.62
C ILE A 83 -5.27 5.18 6.83
N ALA A 84 -5.57 4.30 5.88
CA ALA A 84 -5.20 2.89 5.96
C ALA A 84 -3.68 2.71 6.03
N GLN A 85 -2.93 3.41 5.16
CA GLN A 85 -1.47 3.32 5.11
C GLN A 85 -0.81 3.78 6.41
N ILE A 86 -1.28 4.89 7.00
CA ILE A 86 -0.78 5.38 8.30
C ILE A 86 -1.12 4.39 9.42
N GLY A 87 -2.32 3.82 9.42
CA GLY A 87 -2.71 2.79 10.41
C GLY A 87 -1.79 1.57 10.37
N ILE A 88 -1.48 1.07 9.17
CA ILE A 88 -0.56 -0.07 8.98
C ILE A 88 0.84 0.30 9.48
N LEU A 89 1.34 1.49 9.13
CA LEU A 89 2.65 1.98 9.58
C LEU A 89 2.76 1.98 11.11
N ILE A 90 1.76 2.58 11.79
CA ILE A 90 1.73 2.65 13.25
C ILE A 90 1.70 1.25 13.86
N ASN A 91 0.87 0.36 13.32
CA ASN A 91 0.75 -1.00 13.83
C ASN A 91 2.06 -1.80 13.70
N LEU A 92 2.73 -1.75 12.55
CA LEU A 92 3.98 -2.50 12.34
C LEU A 92 5.11 -2.00 13.25
N TRP A 93 5.26 -0.68 13.38
CA TRP A 93 6.24 -0.12 14.33
C TRP A 93 5.88 -0.44 15.77
N HIS A 94 4.60 -0.39 16.15
CA HIS A 94 4.18 -0.80 17.49
C HIS A 94 4.59 -2.25 17.78
N GLN A 95 4.24 -3.19 16.88
CA GLN A 95 4.60 -4.61 17.02
C GLN A 95 6.12 -4.80 17.17
N HIS A 96 6.91 -4.16 16.30
CA HIS A 96 8.37 -4.22 16.37
C HIS A 96 8.90 -3.73 17.72
N LEU A 97 8.47 -2.55 18.17
CA LEU A 97 8.91 -1.94 19.41
C LEU A 97 8.46 -2.72 20.66
N THR A 98 7.39 -3.50 20.55
CA THR A 98 6.88 -4.39 21.62
C THR A 98 7.49 -5.79 21.63
N GLY A 99 8.42 -6.09 20.72
CA GLY A 99 9.21 -7.34 20.74
C GLY A 99 8.96 -8.32 19.59
N ALA A 100 8.09 -7.98 18.62
CA ALA A 100 7.96 -8.77 17.40
C ALA A 100 9.07 -8.40 16.41
N THR A 101 10.25 -8.99 16.54
CA THR A 101 11.41 -8.65 15.69
C THR A 101 11.22 -9.04 14.22
N ALA A 102 10.39 -10.05 13.94
CA ALA A 102 10.12 -10.54 12.59
C ALA A 102 9.44 -9.51 11.66
N VAL A 103 8.76 -8.49 12.21
CA VAL A 103 8.03 -7.50 11.39
C VAL A 103 8.88 -6.27 11.00
N PHE A 104 10.18 -6.28 11.29
CA PHE A 104 11.04 -5.11 11.06
C PHE A 104 11.16 -4.74 9.58
N ASP A 105 11.37 -5.74 8.72
CA ASP A 105 11.50 -5.52 7.28
C ASP A 105 10.21 -4.94 6.70
N ASP A 106 9.06 -5.47 7.11
CA ASP A 106 7.74 -4.94 6.74
C ASP A 106 7.55 -3.50 7.24
N ALA A 107 7.98 -3.18 8.46
CA ALA A 107 7.90 -1.82 9.01
C ALA A 107 8.72 -0.82 8.19
N ILE A 108 9.91 -1.22 7.72
CA ILE A 108 10.74 -0.38 6.83
C ILE A 108 10.05 -0.19 5.48
N ILE A 109 9.60 -1.27 4.84
CA ILE A 109 8.96 -1.21 3.53
C ILE A 109 7.71 -0.32 3.58
N VAL A 110 6.86 -0.50 4.60
CA VAL A 110 5.65 0.30 4.80
C VAL A 110 6.00 1.76 5.10
N SER A 111 7.12 2.05 5.77
CA SER A 111 7.60 3.44 5.96
C SER A 111 7.90 4.12 4.63
N VAL A 112 8.62 3.43 3.73
CA VAL A 112 8.92 3.94 2.39
C VAL A 112 7.64 4.15 1.57
N LEU A 113 6.73 3.17 1.58
CA LEU A 113 5.46 3.29 0.87
C LEU A 113 4.60 4.44 1.44
N THR A 114 4.59 4.63 2.75
CA THR A 114 3.88 5.75 3.38
C THR A 114 4.45 7.09 2.92
N ALA A 115 5.78 7.23 2.89
CA ALA A 115 6.42 8.44 2.39
C ALA A 115 6.06 8.72 0.93
N LEU A 116 6.13 7.71 0.06
CA LEU A 116 5.75 7.83 -1.36
C LEU A 116 4.28 8.25 -1.53
N LEU A 117 3.37 7.62 -0.77
CA LEU A 117 1.95 7.97 -0.81
C LEU A 117 1.71 9.40 -0.35
N LEU A 118 2.31 9.83 0.76
CA LEU A 118 2.16 11.19 1.29
C LEU A 118 2.69 12.23 0.31
N ILE A 119 3.86 11.99 -0.30
CA ILE A 119 4.42 12.88 -1.34
C ILE A 119 3.45 12.98 -2.52
N GLY A 120 2.95 11.84 -3.02
CA GLY A 120 1.97 11.80 -4.10
C GLY A 120 0.70 12.56 -3.76
N PHE A 121 0.09 12.23 -2.62
CA PHE A 121 -1.16 12.81 -2.13
C PHE A 121 -1.05 14.33 -1.93
N LEU A 122 -0.06 14.80 -1.17
CA LEU A 122 0.08 16.22 -0.84
C LEU A 122 0.23 17.10 -2.07
N ARG A 123 0.87 16.59 -3.13
CA ARG A 123 1.09 17.31 -4.38
C ARG A 123 -0.14 17.37 -5.28
N ILE A 124 -1.04 16.39 -5.21
CA ILE A 124 -2.24 16.32 -6.05
C ILE A 124 -3.52 16.72 -5.33
N ARG A 125 -3.48 16.93 -4.01
CA ARG A 125 -4.68 17.13 -3.17
C ARG A 125 -5.60 18.27 -3.63
N SER A 126 -5.07 19.29 -4.30
CA SER A 126 -5.86 20.40 -4.82
C SER A 126 -6.75 20.01 -6.02
N ARG A 127 -6.48 18.86 -6.62
CA ARG A 127 -7.18 18.31 -7.79
C ARG A 127 -8.01 17.06 -7.47
N LEU A 128 -7.98 16.59 -6.22
CA LEU A 128 -8.69 15.39 -5.79
C LEU A 128 -10.19 15.63 -5.61
#